data_AF-A0AB34LE74-F1
#
_entry.id   AF-A0AB34LE74-F1
#
_cell.length_a   1.000
_cell.length_b   1.000
_cell.length_c   1.000
_cell.angle_alpha   90.00
_cell.angle_beta   90.00
_cell.angle_gamma   90.00
#
_symmetry.space_group_name_H-M   'P 1'
#
loop_
_entity.id
_entity.type
_entity.pdbx_description
1 polymer ?
#
loop_
_entity_poly.entity_id
_entity_poly.type
_entity_poly.pdbx_seq_one_letter_code
_entity_poly.pdbx_strand_id
1 'polypeptide(L)'
;MKYSFEEKLNVVSEITCGKGLETICRERHLDKHQVRGWLARYRVYGEEGLLKSTKGYHFTPAEKERIILEHIKDGVTLQELSLRYDVNRSTIISWLRKVRSGGSLYDVKRRGRPPKYPMARPKKREPQTELEKLQA
;
A
#
# COMPACT_ATOMS: atom_id res chain seq x y z
N MET A 1 10.16 -6.48 -8.96
CA MET A 1 10.67 -5.13 -8.60
C MET A 1 11.30 -4.54 -9.85
N LYS A 2 11.08 -3.26 -10.17
CA LYS A 2 11.61 -2.64 -11.40
C LYS A 2 13.08 -2.21 -11.32
N TYR A 3 13.64 -2.09 -10.11
CA TYR A 3 15.02 -1.61 -9.89
C TYR A 3 15.74 -2.50 -8.88
N SER A 4 16.99 -2.85 -9.18
CA SER A 4 17.85 -3.65 -8.31
C SER A 4 18.33 -2.84 -7.10
N PHE A 5 18.83 -3.53 -6.07
CA PHE A 5 19.42 -2.85 -4.91
C PHE A 5 20.64 -2.00 -5.32
N GLU A 6 21.51 -2.55 -6.16
CA GLU A 6 22.71 -1.88 -6.66
C GLU A 6 22.37 -0.61 -7.45
N GLU A 7 21.34 -0.65 -8.30
CA GLU A 7 20.88 0.53 -9.04
C GLU A 7 20.44 1.65 -8.10
N LYS A 8 19.68 1.32 -7.05
CA LYS A 8 19.24 2.30 -6.06
C LYS A 8 20.42 2.86 -5.26
N LEU A 9 21.34 1.99 -4.83
CA LEU A 9 22.50 2.37 -4.06
C LEU A 9 23.40 3.31 -4.87
N ASN A 10 23.62 2.99 -6.15
CA ASN A 10 24.39 3.82 -7.05
C ASN A 10 23.76 5.22 -7.22
N VAL A 11 22.44 5.30 -7.46
CA VAL A 11 21.72 6.58 -7.55
C VAL A 11 21.85 7.40 -6.27
N VAL A 12 21.70 6.77 -5.09
CA VAL A 12 21.81 7.48 -3.80
C VAL A 12 23.24 7.93 -3.54
N SER A 13 24.24 7.10 -3.86
CA SER A 13 25.66 7.44 -3.74
C SER A 13 26.02 8.65 -4.61
N GLU A 14 25.60 8.65 -5.88
CA GLU A 14 25.84 9.78 -6.79
C GLU A 14 25.26 11.10 -6.26
N ILE A 15 24.05 11.08 -5.70
CA ILE A 15 23.43 12.27 -5.11
C ILE A 15 24.20 12.72 -3.87
N THR A 16 24.68 11.78 -3.05
CA THR A 16 25.46 12.07 -1.84
C THR A 16 26.83 12.65 -2.19
N CYS A 17 27.41 12.25 -3.32
CA CYS A 17 28.63 12.82 -3.90
C CYS A 17 28.42 14.19 -4.58
N GLY A 18 27.22 14.77 -4.50
CA GLY A 18 26.94 16.14 -4.97
C GLY A 18 26.37 16.25 -6.38
N LYS A 19 26.05 15.13 -7.06
CA LYS A 19 25.29 15.23 -8.32
C LYS A 19 23.85 15.66 -8.05
N GLY A 20 23.35 16.54 -8.90
CA GLY A 20 21.98 17.05 -8.80
C GLY A 20 20.95 15.94 -9.02
N LEU A 21 19.93 15.90 -8.16
CA LEU A 21 18.81 14.95 -8.27
C LEU A 21 18.14 15.01 -9.65
N GLU A 22 17.97 16.21 -10.19
CA GLU A 22 17.32 16.41 -11.50
C GLU A 22 18.13 15.84 -12.66
N THR A 23 19.45 15.99 -12.60
CA THR A 23 20.38 15.45 -13.59
C THR A 23 20.27 13.92 -13.64
N ILE A 24 20.36 13.26 -12.49
CA ILE A 24 20.28 11.79 -12.41
C ILE A 24 18.90 11.28 -12.83
N CYS A 25 17.83 11.96 -12.41
CA CYS A 25 16.48 11.59 -12.82
C CYS A 25 16.29 11.67 -14.34
N ARG A 26 16.88 12.69 -14.98
CA ARG A 26 16.85 12.85 -16.44
C ARG A 26 17.67 11.79 -17.16
N GLU A 27 18.89 11.54 -16.70
CA GLU A 27 19.81 10.56 -17.30
C GLU A 27 19.29 9.13 -17.21
N ARG A 28 18.71 8.76 -16.06
CA ARG A 28 18.25 7.38 -15.80
C ARG A 28 16.74 7.20 -16.01
N HIS A 29 16.06 8.23 -16.51
CA HIS A 29 14.60 8.24 -16.68
C HIS A 29 13.83 7.82 -15.42
N LEU A 30 14.28 8.32 -14.26
CA LEU A 30 13.70 8.00 -12.96
C LEU A 30 12.71 9.06 -12.51
N ASP A 31 11.68 8.63 -11.79
CA ASP A 31 10.74 9.53 -11.15
C ASP A 31 11.37 10.24 -9.95
N LYS A 32 11.24 11.58 -9.90
CA LYS A 32 11.82 12.40 -8.83
C LYS A 32 11.29 12.00 -7.45
N HIS A 33 10.01 11.63 -7.33
CA HIS A 33 9.45 11.23 -6.04
C HIS A 33 9.99 9.86 -5.59
N GLN A 34 10.21 8.95 -6.52
CA GLN A 34 10.82 7.66 -6.24
C GLN A 34 12.24 7.82 -5.69
N VAL A 35 13.08 8.63 -6.36
CA VAL A 35 14.46 8.91 -5.93
C VAL A 35 14.48 9.60 -4.56
N ARG A 36 13.58 10.56 -4.32
CA ARG A 36 13.42 11.18 -2.98
C ARG A 36 13.05 10.16 -1.91
N GLY A 37 12.21 9.18 -2.24
CA GLY A 37 11.87 8.09 -1.33
C GLY A 37 13.06 7.18 -0.99
N TRP A 38 13.93 6.90 -1.95
CA TRP A 38 15.17 6.14 -1.72
C TRP A 38 16.13 6.92 -0.81
N LEU A 39 16.36 8.20 -1.10
CA LEU A 39 17.17 9.08 -0.25
C LEU A 39 16.64 9.16 1.19
N ALA A 40 15.33 9.31 1.35
CA ALA A 40 14.69 9.39 2.65
C ALA A 40 14.93 8.11 3.47
N ARG A 41 14.74 6.94 2.85
CA ARG A 41 14.99 5.65 3.50
C ARG A 41 16.46 5.42 3.79
N TYR A 42 17.34 5.79 2.88
CA TYR A 42 18.78 5.67 3.08
C TYR A 42 19.27 6.52 4.25
N ARG A 43 18.75 7.75 4.41
CA ARG A 43 19.10 8.61 5.54
C ARG A 43 18.70 8.06 6.91
N VAL A 44 17.62 7.28 6.98
CA VAL A 44 17.09 6.74 8.25
C VAL A 44 17.62 5.33 8.54
N TYR A 45 17.70 4.48 7.52
CA TYR A 45 17.99 3.04 7.67
C TYR A 45 19.28 2.60 6.97
N GLY A 46 20.03 3.52 6.36
CA GLY A 46 21.18 3.20 5.54
C GLY A 46 20.83 2.32 4.34
N GLU A 47 21.73 1.41 4.00
CA GLU A 47 21.57 0.48 2.87
C GLU A 47 20.37 -0.46 3.04
N GLU A 48 20.04 -0.85 4.27
CA GLU A 48 18.85 -1.68 4.53
C GLU A 48 17.55 -1.04 4.04
N GLY A 49 17.49 0.30 4.07
CA GLY A 49 16.36 1.07 3.57
C GLY A 49 16.15 0.94 2.06
N LEU A 50 17.18 0.53 1.30
CA LEU A 50 17.11 0.32 -0.14
C LEU A 50 16.81 -1.14 -0.51
N LEU A 51 17.16 -2.08 0.37
CA LEU A 51 16.85 -3.52 0.26
C LEU A 51 15.36 -3.79 0.46
N LYS A 52 14.74 -3.13 1.45
CA LYS A 52 13.33 -3.34 1.79
C LYS A 52 12.42 -2.65 0.77
N SER A 53 11.84 -3.43 -0.16
CA SER A 53 10.59 -2.98 -0.77
C SER A 53 9.51 -3.02 0.29
N THR A 54 8.70 -1.97 0.37
CA THR A 54 7.47 -1.97 1.16
C THR A 54 6.74 -3.28 0.91
N LYS A 55 6.71 -4.14 1.94
CA LYS A 55 5.99 -5.41 1.85
C LYS A 55 4.52 -5.04 1.69
N GLY A 56 3.76 -5.83 0.92
CA GLY A 56 2.33 -5.61 0.72
C GLY A 56 1.55 -5.83 2.01
N TYR A 57 1.72 -4.96 3.00
CA TYR A 57 1.03 -5.02 4.27
C TYR A 57 -0.43 -4.66 4.05
N HIS A 58 -1.31 -5.52 4.54
CA HIS A 58 -2.73 -5.31 4.47
C HIS A 58 -3.17 -4.43 5.65
N PHE A 59 -3.21 -3.13 5.42
CA PHE A 59 -3.73 -2.18 6.40
C PHE A 59 -5.23 -2.39 6.63
N THR A 60 -5.60 -2.56 7.90
CA THR A 60 -6.99 -2.51 8.33
C THR A 60 -7.58 -1.12 8.08
N PRO A 61 -8.90 -0.98 7.92
CA PRO A 61 -9.54 0.33 7.78
C PRO A 61 -9.18 1.31 8.91
N ALA A 62 -9.17 0.84 10.16
CA ALA A 62 -8.82 1.65 11.33
C ALA A 62 -7.38 2.17 11.27
N GLU A 63 -6.42 1.35 10.83
CA GLU A 63 -5.04 1.81 10.65
C GLU A 63 -4.91 2.86 9.55
N LYS A 64 -5.62 2.68 8.42
CA LYS A 64 -5.63 3.68 7.34
C LYS A 64 -6.16 5.02 7.84
N GLU A 65 -7.23 4.98 8.62
CA GLU A 65 -7.82 6.18 9.21
C GLU A 65 -6.83 6.86 10.15
N ARG A 66 -6.19 6.11 11.06
CA ARG A 66 -5.16 6.65 11.96
C ARG A 66 -4.04 7.38 11.20
N ILE A 67 -3.49 6.74 10.17
CA ILE A 67 -2.41 7.30 9.34
C ILE A 67 -2.85 8.61 8.66
N ILE A 68 -4.09 8.65 8.16
CA ILE A 68 -4.62 9.85 7.49
C ILE A 68 -4.93 10.96 8.49
N LEU A 69 -5.48 10.61 9.66
CA LEU A 69 -5.77 11.58 10.71
C LEU A 69 -4.49 12.25 11.19
N GLU A 70 -3.39 11.52 11.33
CA GLU A 70 -2.08 12.08 11.68
C GLU A 70 -1.58 13.08 10.62
N HIS A 71 -1.81 12.81 9.33
CA HIS A 71 -1.52 13.80 8.28
C HIS A 71 -2.37 15.07 8.40
N ILE A 72 -3.66 14.91 8.69
CA ILE A 72 -4.63 16.02 8.67
C ILE A 72 -4.57 16.85 9.95
N LYS A 73 -4.43 16.22 11.11
CA LYS A 73 -4.45 16.85 12.44
C LYS A 73 -3.07 17.32 12.87
N ASP A 74 -2.08 16.43 12.76
CA ASP A 74 -0.74 16.68 13.29
C ASP A 74 0.20 17.27 12.23
N GLY A 75 -0.27 17.40 10.97
CA GLY A 75 0.48 18.00 9.87
C GLY A 75 1.68 17.16 9.40
N VAL A 76 1.77 15.89 9.83
CA VAL A 76 2.90 15.01 9.50
C VAL A 76 3.02 14.83 8.00
N THR A 77 4.23 14.94 7.45
CA THR A 77 4.38 14.88 5.99
C THR A 77 4.10 13.47 5.45
N LEU A 78 3.67 13.38 4.19
CA LEU A 78 3.47 12.08 3.53
C LEU A 78 4.75 11.23 3.49
N GLN A 79 5.92 11.88 3.50
CA GLN A 79 7.21 11.21 3.51
C GLN A 79 7.50 10.59 4.87
N GLU A 80 7.22 11.30 5.96
CA GLU A 80 7.35 10.75 7.31
C GLU A 80 6.39 9.59 7.56
N LEU A 81 5.11 9.72 7.16
CA LEU A 81 4.16 8.62 7.27
C LEU A 81 4.60 7.40 6.45
N SER A 82 5.17 7.65 5.26
CA SER A 82 5.72 6.60 4.41
C SER A 82 6.86 5.83 5.08
N LEU A 83 7.72 6.53 5.82
CA LEU A 83 8.81 5.93 6.58
C LEU A 83 8.30 5.21 7.82
N ARG A 84 7.45 5.87 8.61
CA ARG A 84 6.97 5.40 9.92
C ARG A 84 6.14 4.12 9.82
N TYR A 85 5.25 4.05 8.83
CA TYR A 85 4.32 2.93 8.65
C TYR A 85 4.72 1.98 7.53
N ASP A 86 5.89 2.19 6.91
CA ASP A 86 6.33 1.52 5.68
C ASP A 86 5.19 1.45 4.63
N VAL A 87 4.60 2.61 4.31
CA VAL A 87 3.52 2.71 3.31
C VAL A 87 4.01 3.48 2.11
N ASN A 88 3.69 3.04 0.91
CA ASN A 88 3.96 3.83 -0.28
C ASN A 88 3.19 5.16 -0.24
N ARG A 89 3.90 6.26 -0.53
CA ARG A 89 3.31 7.60 -0.63
C ARG A 89 2.07 7.66 -1.53
N SER A 90 2.10 6.97 -2.68
CA SER A 90 0.98 6.89 -3.61
C SER A 90 -0.26 6.22 -2.98
N THR A 91 -0.05 5.21 -2.13
CA THR A 91 -1.11 4.56 -1.37
C THR A 91 -1.74 5.52 -0.37
N ILE A 92 -0.95 6.28 0.38
CA ILE A 92 -1.44 7.30 1.32
C ILE A 92 -2.28 8.36 0.59
N ILE A 93 -1.79 8.85 -0.56
CA ILE A 93 -2.53 9.79 -1.42
C ILE A 93 -3.87 9.19 -1.87
N SER A 94 -3.89 7.91 -2.23
CA SER A 94 -5.13 7.24 -2.63
C SER A 94 -6.17 7.19 -1.50
N TRP A 95 -5.72 6.99 -0.26
CA TRP A 95 -6.61 7.00 0.90
C TRP A 95 -7.10 8.41 1.22
N LEU A 96 -6.22 9.41 1.18
CA LEU A 96 -6.59 10.82 1.36
C LEU A 96 -7.65 11.27 0.35
N ARG A 97 -7.49 10.88 -0.91
CA ARG A 97 -8.49 11.16 -1.96
C ARG A 97 -9.84 10.56 -1.63
N LYS A 98 -9.88 9.32 -1.13
CA LYS A 98 -11.14 8.67 -0.71
C LYS A 98 -11.82 9.42 0.45
N VAL A 99 -11.05 9.78 1.48
CA VAL A 99 -11.59 10.52 2.63
C VAL A 99 -12.13 11.88 2.19
N ARG A 100 -11.40 12.60 1.34
CA ARG A 100 -11.83 13.91 0.82
C ARG A 100 -13.06 13.83 -0.08
N SER A 101 -13.25 12.73 -0.81
CA SER A 101 -14.45 12.53 -1.64
C SER A 101 -15.65 11.99 -0.86
N GLY A 102 -15.60 11.93 0.48
CA GLY A 102 -16.65 11.36 1.32
C GLY A 102 -16.78 9.83 1.21
N GLY A 103 -15.80 9.15 0.62
CA GLY A 103 -15.77 7.69 0.51
C GLY A 103 -15.24 7.02 1.77
N SER A 104 -15.67 5.78 2.03
CA SER A 104 -15.25 5.04 3.22
C SER A 104 -13.95 4.27 3.00
N LEU A 105 -13.06 4.31 4.01
CA LEU A 105 -11.85 3.47 4.06
C LEU A 105 -12.18 2.01 4.46
N TYR A 106 -13.38 1.79 4.98
CA TYR A 106 -13.93 0.50 5.39
C TYR A 106 -14.53 -0.28 4.22
N ASP A 107 -14.75 0.37 3.07
CA ASP A 107 -15.30 -0.27 1.89
C ASP A 107 -14.32 -1.31 1.31
N VAL A 108 -14.53 -2.57 1.67
CA VAL A 108 -13.87 -3.71 1.01
C VAL A 108 -14.62 -3.99 -0.28
N LYS A 109 -14.22 -3.33 -1.39
CA LYS A 109 -14.73 -3.70 -2.71
C LYS A 109 -14.38 -5.16 -2.99
N ARG A 110 -15.41 -6.01 -3.15
CA ARG A 110 -15.22 -7.37 -3.66
C ARG A 110 -14.53 -7.28 -5.01
N ARG A 111 -13.35 -7.89 -5.13
CA ARG A 111 -12.62 -7.95 -6.40
C ARG A 111 -13.34 -8.92 -7.34
N GLY A 112 -13.53 -8.51 -8.59
CA GLY A 112 -14.13 -9.32 -9.65
C GLY A 112 -15.50 -8.84 -10.11
N ARG A 113 -15.90 -9.33 -11.29
CA ARG A 113 -17.25 -9.12 -11.82
C ARG A 113 -18.24 -9.92 -10.96
N PRO A 114 -19.37 -9.33 -10.53
CA PRO A 114 -20.44 -10.11 -9.92
C PRO A 114 -20.81 -11.28 -10.84
N PRO A 115 -20.94 -12.51 -10.32
CA PRO A 115 -21.29 -13.65 -11.15
C PRO A 115 -22.65 -13.40 -11.82
N LYS A 116 -22.73 -13.69 -13.13
CA LYS A 116 -23.93 -13.42 -13.95
C LYS A 116 -25.13 -14.30 -13.56
N TYR A 117 -24.87 -15.43 -12.90
CA TYR A 117 -25.86 -16.37 -12.39
C TYR A 117 -25.40 -16.88 -11.00
N PRO A 118 -26.32 -17.21 -10.08
CA PRO A 118 -25.97 -17.79 -8.78
C PRO A 118 -25.49 -19.24 -8.98
N MET A 119 -24.25 -19.43 -9.39
CA MET A 119 -23.59 -20.74 -9.50
C MET A 119 -23.13 -21.27 -8.13
N ALA A 120 -23.88 -20.96 -7.06
CA ALA A 120 -23.62 -21.53 -5.75
C ALA A 120 -24.13 -22.97 -5.74
N ARG A 121 -23.23 -23.92 -5.50
CA ARG A 121 -23.58 -25.31 -5.17
C ARG A 121 -24.66 -25.27 -4.08
N PRO A 122 -25.83 -25.92 -4.25
CA PRO A 122 -26.84 -25.98 -3.21
C PRO A 122 -26.18 -26.48 -1.92
N LYS A 123 -26.37 -25.76 -0.81
CA LYS A 123 -25.96 -26.26 0.51
C LYS A 123 -26.55 -27.66 0.68
N LYS A 124 -25.70 -28.62 1.08
CA LYS A 124 -26.13 -29.98 1.42
C LYS A 124 -27.26 -29.82 2.46
N ARG A 125 -28.47 -30.28 2.15
CA ARG A 125 -29.56 -30.31 3.12
C ARG A 125 -29.07 -31.12 4.32
N GLU A 126 -29.23 -30.59 5.53
CA GLU A 126 -28.96 -31.34 6.75
C GLU A 126 -29.79 -32.64 6.73
N PRO A 127 -29.23 -33.78 7.16
CA PRO A 127 -29.99 -35.02 7.21
C PRO A 127 -31.19 -34.80 8.13
N GLN A 128 -32.40 -35.00 7.60
CA GLN A 128 -33.62 -34.93 8.40
C GLN A 128 -33.48 -35.87 9.60
N THR A 129 -33.68 -35.34 10.78
CA THR A 129 -33.75 -36.12 12.02
C THR A 129 -34.93 -37.08 11.96
N GLU A 130 -34.73 -38.30 12.47
CA GLU A 130 -35.66 -39.45 12.44
C GLU A 130 -37.12 -39.14 12.87
N LEU A 131 -37.34 -38.06 13.65
CA LEU A 131 -38.65 -37.58 14.08
C LEU A 131 -39.60 -37.23 12.92
N GLU A 132 -39.10 -36.75 11.78
CA GLU A 132 -39.98 -36.41 10.63
C GLU A 132 -40.47 -37.63 9.84
N LYS A 133 -39.84 -38.81 9.98
CA LYS A 133 -40.22 -40.02 9.22
C LYS A 133 -41.42 -40.78 9.80
N LEU A 134 -41.77 -40.52 11.07
CA LEU A 134 -42.80 -41.29 11.80
C LEU A 134 -44.21 -40.69 11.72
N GLN A 135 -44.41 -39.59 10.99
CA GLN A 135 -45.72 -38.94 10.83
C GLN A 135 -46.27 -39.01 9.39
N ALA A 136 -45.77 -39.93 8.55
CA ALA A 136 -46.30 -40.20 7.21
C ALA A 136 -47.13 -41.49 7.18
#